data_AF-A0A3B9MW05-F1
#
_entry.id   AF-A0A3B9MW05-F1
#
_cell.length_a   1.000
_cell.length_b   1.000
_cell.length_c   1.000
_cell.angle_alpha   90.00
_cell.angle_beta   90.00
_cell.angle_gamma   90.00
#
_symmetry.space_group_name_H-M   'P 1'
#
loop_
_entity.id
_entity.type
_entity.pdbx_description
1 polymer ?
#
loop_
_entity_poly.entity_id
_entity_poly.type
_entity_poly.pdbx_seq_one_letter_code
_entity_poly.pdbx_strand_id
1 'polypeptide(L)'
;MRQRYVIIPMIIGIALFVSLSVYTRLTRDNISPRIEIPEESVTYKEGSDTSELLEGVSAWDNVDDNITEFVRVDSVIPNEDYKSAVVTYAVYDSSNNVGKITRTVKYIPLEKEEEEDE
;
A
#
# COMPACT_ATOMS: atom_id res chain seq x y z
N MET A 1 44.49 -37.82 0.43
CA MET A 1 44.52 -37.02 -0.82
C MET A 1 43.13 -36.73 -1.40
N ARG A 2 42.16 -37.66 -1.39
CA ARG A 2 40.84 -37.48 -2.03
C ARG A 2 39.91 -36.42 -1.40
N GLN A 3 40.01 -36.20 -0.10
CA GLN A 3 39.12 -35.30 0.65
C GLN A 3 39.28 -33.82 0.27
N ARG A 4 40.50 -33.39 -0.08
CA ARG A 4 40.79 -32.00 -0.50
C ARG A 4 40.12 -31.63 -1.83
N TYR A 5 39.97 -32.59 -2.73
CA TYR A 5 39.29 -32.39 -4.01
C TYR A 5 37.77 -32.24 -3.88
N VAL A 6 37.19 -32.59 -2.72
CA VAL A 6 35.77 -32.40 -2.44
C VAL A 6 35.53 -31.16 -1.59
N ILE A 7 36.40 -30.90 -0.60
CA ILE A 7 36.26 -29.76 0.32
C ILE A 7 36.46 -28.42 -0.41
N ILE A 8 37.47 -28.30 -1.28
CA ILE A 8 37.77 -27.04 -1.99
C ILE A 8 36.59 -26.59 -2.87
N PRO A 9 36.04 -27.41 -3.80
CA PRO A 9 34.89 -26.98 -4.59
C PRO A 9 33.63 -26.78 -3.74
N MET A 10 33.46 -27.50 -2.63
CA MET A 10 32.35 -27.28 -1.70
C MET A 10 32.42 -25.90 -1.02
N ILE A 11 33.61 -25.49 -0.55
CA ILE A 11 33.80 -24.15 0.03
C ILE A 11 33.56 -23.06 -1.02
N ILE A 12 34.03 -23.26 -2.25
CA ILE A 12 33.77 -22.32 -3.36
C ILE A 12 32.26 -22.24 -3.66
N GLY A 13 31.57 -23.38 -3.72
CA GLY A 13 30.13 -23.42 -3.93
C GLY A 13 29.35 -22.70 -2.83
N ILE A 14 29.73 -22.89 -1.56
CA ILE A 14 29.13 -22.16 -0.44
C ILE A 14 29.42 -20.66 -0.55
N ALA A 15 30.67 -20.27 -0.86
CA ALA A 15 31.03 -18.88 -1.03
C ALA A 15 30.24 -18.22 -2.17
N LEU A 16 30.03 -18.91 -3.29
CA LEU A 16 29.19 -18.45 -4.40
C LEU A 16 27.72 -18.32 -3.98
N PHE A 17 27.18 -19.30 -3.26
CA PHE A 17 25.80 -19.28 -2.78
C PHE A 17 25.55 -18.15 -1.77
N VAL A 18 26.48 -17.94 -0.82
CA VAL A 18 26.43 -16.83 0.14
C VAL A 18 26.55 -15.50 -0.60
N SER A 19 27.47 -15.38 -1.56
CA SER A 19 27.64 -14.15 -2.34
C SER A 19 26.38 -13.80 -3.14
N LEU A 20 25.77 -14.78 -3.81
CA LEU A 20 24.50 -14.60 -4.53
C LEU A 20 23.37 -14.21 -3.57
N SER A 21 23.28 -14.86 -2.40
CA SER A 21 22.28 -14.56 -1.37
C SER A 21 22.43 -13.13 -0.81
N VAL A 22 23.67 -12.65 -0.64
CA VAL A 22 23.95 -11.28 -0.22
C VAL A 22 23.57 -10.31 -1.33
N TYR A 23 23.95 -10.60 -2.59
CA TYR A 23 23.61 -9.78 -3.74
C TYR A 23 22.10 -9.57 -3.89
N THR A 24 21.30 -10.63 -3.78
CA THR A 24 19.83 -10.51 -3.86
C THR A 24 19.24 -9.70 -2.70
N ARG A 25 19.87 -9.69 -1.52
CA ARG A 25 19.40 -8.87 -0.38
C ARG A 25 19.75 -7.40 -0.57
N LEU A 26 20.90 -7.09 -1.13
CA LEU A 26 21.34 -5.72 -1.37
C LEU A 26 20.57 -5.03 -2.50
N THR A 27 19.96 -5.79 -3.40
CA THR A 27 19.19 -5.29 -4.56
C THR A 27 17.68 -5.30 -4.34
N ARG A 28 17.21 -5.78 -3.18
CA ARG A 28 15.78 -5.78 -2.84
C ARG A 28 15.35 -4.39 -2.43
N ASP A 29 14.31 -3.86 -3.06
CA ASP A 29 13.69 -2.62 -2.61
C ASP A 29 12.90 -2.84 -1.32
N ASN A 30 13.07 -1.93 -0.37
CA ASN A 30 12.35 -1.90 0.91
C ASN A 30 11.88 -0.49 1.27
N ILE A 31 11.83 0.42 0.30
CA ILE A 31 11.30 1.77 0.49
C ILE A 31 9.82 1.73 0.16
N SER A 32 8.99 2.31 1.04
CA SER A 32 7.54 2.38 0.79
C SER A 32 7.20 3.48 -0.20
N PRO A 33 6.20 3.27 -1.07
CA PRO A 33 5.71 4.31 -1.96
C PRO A 33 5.06 5.46 -1.18
N ARG A 34 5.13 6.65 -1.76
CA ARG A 34 4.56 7.87 -1.21
C ARG A 34 3.28 8.25 -1.94
N ILE A 35 2.22 8.50 -1.18
CA ILE A 35 0.93 8.97 -1.69
C ILE A 35 0.81 10.47 -1.40
N GLU A 36 0.38 11.24 -2.40
CA GLU A 36 0.04 12.65 -2.29
C GLU A 36 -1.46 12.86 -2.52
N ILE A 37 -2.08 13.64 -1.64
CA ILE A 37 -3.51 13.94 -1.69
C ILE A 37 -3.66 15.47 -1.78
N PRO A 38 -4.54 15.99 -2.67
CA PRO A 38 -4.83 17.42 -2.73
C PRO A 38 -5.53 17.90 -1.44
N GLU A 39 -5.31 19.17 -1.08
CA GLU A 39 -5.93 19.80 0.10
C GLU A 39 -7.44 20.08 -0.08
N GLU A 40 -8.01 19.73 -1.23
CA GLU A 40 -9.42 19.93 -1.53
C GLU A 40 -10.33 19.08 -0.65
N SER A 41 -11.40 19.70 -0.15
CA SER A 41 -12.40 19.02 0.68
C SER A 41 -13.32 18.16 -0.18
N VAL A 42 -13.34 16.85 0.10
CA VAL A 42 -14.24 15.89 -0.58
C VAL A 42 -15.35 15.46 0.37
N THR A 43 -16.52 15.10 -0.19
CA THR A 43 -17.64 14.54 0.57
C THR A 43 -17.86 13.10 0.16
N TYR A 44 -18.04 12.20 1.12
CA TYR A 44 -18.41 10.82 0.92
C TYR A 44 -19.83 10.58 1.39
N LYS A 45 -20.64 9.92 0.56
CA LYS A 45 -21.95 9.40 0.96
C LYS A 45 -21.82 7.90 1.21
N GLU A 46 -22.30 7.43 2.34
CA GLU A 46 -22.27 6.00 2.64
C GLU A 46 -22.96 5.20 1.52
N GLY A 47 -22.36 4.07 1.14
CA GLY A 47 -22.82 3.24 0.01
C GLY A 47 -22.65 3.84 -1.38
N SER A 48 -22.07 5.04 -1.55
CA SER A 48 -21.67 5.54 -2.85
C SER A 48 -20.36 4.89 -3.32
N ASP A 49 -20.04 5.09 -4.61
CA ASP A 49 -18.72 4.73 -5.14
C ASP A 49 -17.62 5.53 -4.42
N THR A 50 -16.44 4.92 -4.31
CA THR A 50 -15.23 5.52 -3.74
C THR A 50 -14.32 6.16 -4.78
N SER A 51 -14.67 6.05 -6.07
CA SER A 51 -13.89 6.62 -7.18
C SER A 51 -13.67 8.12 -7.05
N GLU A 52 -14.66 8.86 -6.54
CA GLU A 52 -14.54 10.32 -6.26
C GLU A 52 -13.50 10.62 -5.18
N LEU A 53 -13.25 9.69 -4.25
CA LEU A 53 -12.22 9.87 -3.21
C LEU A 53 -10.80 9.81 -3.77
N LEU A 54 -10.62 9.18 -4.93
CA LEU A 54 -9.34 9.03 -5.61
C LEU A 54 -9.04 10.18 -6.58
N GLU A 55 -9.97 11.12 -6.77
CA GLU A 55 -9.75 12.25 -7.67
C GLU A 55 -8.56 13.11 -7.19
N GLY A 56 -7.61 13.34 -8.09
CA GLY A 56 -6.38 14.10 -7.82
C GLY A 56 -5.36 13.40 -6.92
N VAL A 57 -5.63 12.20 -6.42
CA VAL A 57 -4.65 11.43 -5.63
C VAL A 57 -3.57 10.90 -6.55
N SER A 58 -2.30 11.04 -6.15
CA SER A 58 -1.15 10.51 -6.89
C SER A 58 -0.24 9.68 -5.99
N ALA A 59 0.52 8.77 -6.60
CA ALA A 59 1.48 7.94 -5.86
C ALA A 59 2.75 7.69 -6.67
N TRP A 60 3.88 7.75 -5.96
CA TRP A 60 5.21 7.61 -6.52
C TRP A 60 6.11 6.72 -5.67
N ASP A 61 6.97 5.98 -6.33
CA ASP A 61 7.96 5.08 -5.74
C ASP A 61 9.35 5.30 -6.36
N ASN A 62 10.42 4.92 -5.67
CA ASN A 62 11.79 5.08 -6.16
C ASN A 62 12.21 4.05 -7.23
N VAL A 63 11.56 2.89 -7.31
CA VAL A 63 11.84 1.87 -8.33
C VAL A 63 10.75 1.83 -9.40
N ASP A 64 9.48 1.92 -9.00
CA ASP A 64 8.34 1.82 -9.92
C ASP A 64 7.91 3.18 -10.53
N ASP A 65 8.56 4.28 -10.15
CA ASP A 65 8.23 5.64 -10.56
C ASP A 65 6.76 5.99 -10.28
N ASN A 66 5.90 6.08 -11.30
CA ASN A 66 4.50 6.47 -11.14
C ASN A 66 3.59 5.24 -11.01
N ILE A 67 3.03 5.05 -9.82
CA ILE A 67 2.12 3.95 -9.49
C ILE A 67 0.71 4.44 -9.11
N THR A 68 0.36 5.65 -9.54
CA THR A 68 -0.92 6.31 -9.23
C THR A 68 -2.13 5.44 -9.58
N GLU A 69 -2.07 4.69 -10.69
CA GLU A 69 -3.17 3.82 -11.13
C GLU A 69 -3.46 2.65 -10.18
N PHE A 70 -2.55 2.35 -9.25
CA PHE A 70 -2.67 1.27 -8.28
C PHE A 70 -3.17 1.73 -6.91
N VAL A 71 -3.38 3.04 -6.71
CA VAL A 71 -3.91 3.58 -5.46
C VAL A 71 -5.35 3.08 -5.26
N ARG A 72 -5.65 2.58 -4.07
CA ARG A 72 -6.99 2.11 -3.69
C ARG A 72 -7.41 2.72 -2.36
N VAL A 73 -8.72 2.82 -2.16
CA VAL A 73 -9.29 3.09 -0.84
C VAL A 73 -9.29 1.78 -0.05
N ASP A 74 -8.50 1.76 1.02
CA ASP A 74 -8.36 0.62 1.94
C ASP A 74 -9.55 0.56 2.91
N SER A 75 -10.00 1.71 3.40
CA SER A 75 -11.17 1.81 4.28
C SER A 75 -11.76 3.22 4.33
N VAL A 76 -13.05 3.30 4.63
CA VAL A 76 -13.74 4.53 5.02
C VAL A 76 -14.43 4.27 6.35
N ILE A 77 -14.01 4.99 7.39
CA ILE A 77 -14.51 4.81 8.76
C ILE A 77 -15.20 6.10 9.19
N PRO A 78 -16.53 6.10 9.41
CA PRO A 78 -17.23 7.26 9.96
C PRO A 78 -16.70 7.61 11.36
N ASN A 79 -16.54 8.90 11.62
CA ASN A 79 -16.26 9.38 12.97
C ASN A 79 -17.50 9.29 13.85
N GLU A 80 -17.31 9.39 15.17
CA GLU A 80 -18.40 9.30 16.16
C GLU A 80 -19.51 10.34 15.95
N ASP A 81 -19.19 11.46 15.32
CA ASP A 81 -20.14 12.54 15.03
C ASP A 81 -21.03 12.30 13.81
N TYR A 82 -20.75 11.25 13.02
CA TYR A 82 -21.40 10.94 11.74
C TYR A 82 -21.47 12.13 10.75
N LYS A 83 -20.57 13.11 10.90
CA LYS A 83 -20.43 14.27 10.00
C LYS A 83 -19.15 14.21 9.18
N SER A 84 -18.20 13.40 9.62
CA SER A 84 -16.92 13.19 8.96
C SER A 84 -16.54 11.72 8.95
N ALA A 85 -15.65 11.35 8.03
CA ALA A 85 -15.10 10.01 7.95
C ALA A 85 -13.60 10.08 7.68
N VAL A 86 -12.87 9.11 8.22
CA VAL A 86 -11.45 8.90 7.92
C VAL A 86 -11.37 7.92 6.75
N VAL A 87 -10.80 8.39 5.64
CA VAL A 87 -10.50 7.56 4.47
C VAL A 87 -9.04 7.18 4.53
N THR A 88 -8.75 5.88 4.44
CA THR A 88 -7.38 5.35 4.33
C THR A 88 -7.12 4.97 2.87
N TYR A 89 -6.06 5.51 2.30
CA TYR A 89 -5.57 5.16 0.97
C TYR A 89 -4.37 4.24 1.11
N ALA A 90 -4.25 3.27 0.22
CA ALA A 90 -3.11 2.35 0.17
C ALA A 90 -2.66 2.12 -1.26
N VAL A 91 -1.36 1.86 -1.42
CA VAL A 91 -0.75 1.43 -2.68
C VAL A 91 0.39 0.47 -2.39
N TYR A 92 0.54 -0.53 -3.27
CA TYR A 92 1.62 -1.51 -3.25
C TYR A 92 2.57 -1.20 -4.40
N ASP A 93 3.87 -1.27 -4.13
CA ASP A 93 4.90 -1.28 -5.19
C ASP A 93 5.12 -2.73 -5.71
N SER A 94 5.98 -2.90 -6.71
CA SER A 94 6.33 -4.21 -7.27
C SER A 94 7.10 -5.11 -6.29
N SER A 95 7.75 -4.51 -5.29
CA SER A 95 8.51 -5.19 -4.23
C SER A 95 7.67 -5.56 -3.00
N ASN A 96 6.37 -5.29 -3.03
CA ASN A 96 5.38 -5.46 -1.97
C ASN A 96 5.59 -4.55 -0.74
N ASN A 97 6.29 -3.43 -0.89
CA ASN A 97 6.24 -2.36 0.10
C ASN A 97 4.90 -1.64 0.00
N VAL A 98 4.44 -1.11 1.13
CA VAL A 98 3.10 -0.52 1.25
C VAL A 98 3.20 0.93 1.67
N GLY A 99 2.57 1.81 0.92
CA GLY A 99 2.32 3.19 1.27
C GLY A 99 0.89 3.34 1.79
N LYS A 100 0.72 4.03 2.93
CA LYS A 100 -0.60 4.38 3.46
C LYS A 100 -0.65 5.84 3.89
N ILE A 101 -1.79 6.47 3.65
CA ILE A 101 -2.09 7.83 4.11
C ILE A 101 -3.58 7.94 4.44
N THR A 102 -3.93 8.83 5.36
CA THR A 102 -5.32 9.08 5.74
C THR A 102 -5.73 10.52 5.43
N ARG A 103 -7.00 10.70 5.07
CA ARG A 103 -7.64 12.02 4.93
C ARG A 103 -9.00 12.00 5.61
N THR A 104 -9.33 13.07 6.34
CA THR A 104 -10.69 13.29 6.85
C THR A 104 -11.53 13.96 5.77
N VAL A 105 -12.69 13.37 5.47
CA VAL A 105 -13.66 13.87 4.49
C VAL A 105 -14.99 14.14 5.16
N LYS A 106 -15.85 14.96 4.54
CA LYS A 106 -17.23 15.14 5.00
C LYS A 106 -18.01 13.84 4.75
N TYR A 107 -18.85 13.45 5.70
CA TYR A 107 -19.61 12.20 5.65
C TYR A 107 -21.11 12.44 5.63
N ILE A 108 -21.82 11.67 4.81
CA ILE A 108 -23.29 11.65 4.75
C ILE A 108 -23.72 10.20 4.95
N PRO A 109 -24.36 9.83 6.07
CA PRO A 109 -24.85 8.47 6.29
C PRO A 109 -25.95 8.12 5.28
N LEU A 110 -26.12 6.82 5.02
CA LEU A 110 -27.30 6.34 4.31
C LEU A 110 -28.52 6.60 5.18
N GLU A 111 -29.58 7.16 4.59
CA GLU A 111 -30.89 7.15 5.24
C GLU A 111 -31.25 5.69 5.50
N LYS A 112 -31.34 5.31 6.77
CA LYS A 112 -31.99 4.07 7.16
C LYS A 112 -33.48 4.29 6.96
N GLU A 113 -34.10 3.52 6.07
CA GLU A 113 -35.53 3.26 6.18
C GLU A 113 -35.74 2.66 7.58
N GLU A 114 -36.50 3.36 8.43
CA GLU A 114 -36.95 2.80 9.70
C GLU A 114 -37.83 1.59 9.34
N GLU A 115 -37.33 0.37 9.59
CA GLU A 115 -38.20 -0.81 9.67
C GLU A 115 -39.16 -0.54 10.83
N GLU A 116 -40.39 -0.15 10.51
CA GLU A 116 -41.53 -0.20 11.44
C GLU A 116 -41.70 -1.67 11.85
N ASP A 117 -41.21 -2.01 13.04
CA ASP A 117 -41.51 -3.28 13.70
C ASP A 117 -43.04 -3.38 13.92
N GLU A 118 -43.74 -4.22 13.13
CA GLU A 118 -45.12 -4.68 13.38
C GLU A 118 -45.19 -5.70 14.54
#